data_AF-A0A1J8PMZ4-F1
#
_entry.id   AF-A0A1J8PMZ4-F1
#
_cell.length_a   1.000
_cell.length_b   1.000
_cell.length_c   1.000
_cell.angle_alpha   90.00
_cell.angle_beta   90.00
_cell.angle_gamma   90.00
#
_symmetry.space_group_name_H-M   'P 1'
#
loop_
_entity.id
_entity.type
_entity.pdbx_description
1 polymer ?
#
loop_
_entity_poly.entity_id
_entity_poly.type
_entity_poly.pdbx_seq_one_letter_code
_entity_poly.pdbx_strand_id
1 'polypeptide(L)'
;MSDSQFPTGNTVYLIQNSKHENRYASVYHEEGKNLYGREQSSEYYQQFLLMYANNDDMAKGICTLTESQHQDSVGVAIVKA
;
A
#
# COMPACT_ATOMS: atom_id res chain seq x y z
N MET A 1 6.94 -20.62 -17.18
CA MET A 1 7.00 -19.20 -16.79
C MET A 1 6.99 -19.20 -15.28
N SER A 2 7.99 -18.62 -14.62
CA SER A 2 7.96 -18.53 -13.15
C SER A 2 6.99 -17.40 -12.82
N ASP A 3 5.82 -17.75 -12.30
CA ASP A 3 4.93 -16.78 -11.68
C ASP A 3 5.72 -16.10 -10.57
N SER A 4 6.06 -14.82 -10.75
CA SER A 4 6.64 -14.03 -9.68
C SER A 4 5.62 -14.02 -8.54
N GLN A 5 5.93 -14.70 -7.44
CA GLN A 5 5.11 -14.69 -6.22
C GLN A 5 5.03 -13.31 -5.59
N PHE A 6 5.88 -12.37 -6.01
CA PHE A 6 5.97 -11.04 -5.44
C PHE A 6 5.22 -9.99 -6.27
N PRO A 7 4.59 -9.01 -5.59
CA PRO A 7 3.96 -7.85 -6.20
C PRO A 7 4.79 -7.25 -7.34
N THR A 8 4.12 -6.84 -8.41
CA THR A 8 4.78 -6.11 -9.49
C THR A 8 4.97 -4.66 -9.07
N GLY A 9 6.16 -4.11 -9.32
CA GLY A 9 6.39 -2.67 -9.16
C GLY A 9 5.39 -1.86 -9.99
N ASN A 10 4.99 -0.69 -9.50
CA ASN A 10 3.99 0.21 -10.09
C ASN A 10 2.53 -0.29 -10.08
N THR A 11 2.24 -1.36 -9.34
CA THR A 11 0.86 -1.76 -9.03
C THR A 11 0.45 -1.23 -7.65
N VAL A 12 -0.82 -0.90 -7.48
CA VAL A 12 -1.40 -0.42 -6.23
C VAL A 12 -1.95 -1.59 -5.42
N TYR A 13 -1.61 -1.64 -4.13
CA TYR A 13 -1.96 -2.73 -3.22
C TYR A 13 -2.63 -2.23 -1.94
N LEU A 14 -3.53 -3.05 -1.39
CA LEU A 14 -3.94 -2.99 0.01
C LEU A 14 -3.04 -3.92 0.82
N ILE A 15 -2.48 -3.43 1.92
CA ILE A 15 -1.60 -4.22 2.78
C ILE A 15 -2.38 -4.63 4.02
N GLN A 16 -2.77 -5.91 4.09
CA GLN A 16 -3.52 -6.45 5.23
C GLN A 16 -2.57 -7.07 6.26
N ASN A 17 -2.93 -6.96 7.55
CA ASN A 17 -2.25 -7.71 8.60
C ASN A 17 -2.40 -9.23 8.37
N SER A 18 -1.32 -10.00 8.60
CA SER A 18 -1.29 -11.47 8.44
C SER A 18 -2.24 -12.24 9.37
N LYS A 19 -2.76 -11.60 10.42
CA LYS A 19 -3.80 -12.14 11.29
C LYS A 19 -5.21 -12.08 10.69
N HIS A 20 -5.37 -11.54 9.48
CA HIS A 20 -6.64 -11.44 8.75
C HIS A 20 -7.76 -10.67 9.46
N GLU A 21 -7.41 -9.72 10.34
CA GLU A 21 -8.38 -8.96 11.16
C GLU A 21 -9.14 -7.86 10.39
N ASN A 22 -9.27 -7.93 9.05
CA ASN A 22 -9.84 -6.85 8.20
C ASN A 22 -9.23 -5.46 8.43
N ARG A 23 -7.98 -5.41 8.90
CA ARG A 23 -7.23 -4.18 9.14
C ARG A 23 -6.12 -4.04 8.11
N TYR A 24 -6.08 -2.86 7.49
CA TYR A 24 -5.15 -2.48 6.44
C TYR A 24 -4.19 -1.41 6.93
N ALA A 25 -2.98 -1.39 6.37
CA ALA A 25 -2.06 -0.27 6.50
C ALA A 25 -2.77 1.02 6.06
N SER A 26 -2.66 2.08 6.85
CA SER A 26 -3.48 3.28 6.71
C SER A 26 -2.71 4.52 7.13
N VAL A 27 -2.68 5.56 6.30
CA VAL A 27 -2.12 6.88 6.62
C VAL A 27 -3.28 7.87 6.72
N TYR A 28 -3.37 8.60 7.83
CA TYR A 28 -4.44 9.59 8.02
C TYR A 28 -4.29 10.77 7.06
N HIS A 29 -5.40 11.20 6.46
CA HIS A 29 -5.40 12.24 5.43
C HIS A 29 -4.73 13.55 5.89
N GLU A 30 -4.96 13.95 7.13
CA GLU A 30 -4.52 15.26 7.65
C GLU A 30 -3.06 15.25 8.17
N GLU A 31 -2.56 14.15 8.72
CA GLU A 31 -1.29 14.15 9.47
C GLU A 31 -0.14 13.36 8.82
N GLY A 32 -0.42 12.52 7.81
CA GLY A 32 0.54 12.03 6.80
C GLY A 32 1.78 11.24 7.24
N LYS A 33 2.13 11.15 8.52
CA LYS A 33 3.44 10.62 8.96
C LYS A 33 3.38 9.27 9.65
N ASN A 34 2.24 8.90 10.19
CA ASN A 34 2.07 7.68 10.97
C ASN A 34 1.31 6.63 10.17
N LEU A 35 1.78 5.38 10.24
CA LEU A 35 1.11 4.21 9.66
C LEU A 35 0.29 3.49 10.75
N TYR A 36 -1.00 3.33 10.50
CA TYR A 36 -1.95 2.68 11.40
C TYR A 36 -2.54 1.42 10.76
N GLY A 37 -3.05 0.51 11.60
CA GLY A 37 -3.93 -0.58 11.14
C GLY A 37 -5.39 -0.18 11.34
N ARG A 38 -6.15 0.05 10.27
CA ARG A 38 -7.57 0.45 10.31
C ARG A 38 -8.42 -0.39 9.36
N GLU A 39 -9.71 -0.47 9.65
CA GLU A 39 -10.70 -0.99 8.69
C GLU A 39 -10.71 -0.11 7.43
N GLN A 40 -11.28 -0.64 6.33
CA GLN A 40 -11.36 0.10 5.09
C GLN A 40 -12.25 1.35 5.25
N SER A 41 -11.72 2.53 4.93
CA SER A 41 -12.39 3.81 5.17
C SER A 41 -11.91 4.89 4.20
N SER A 42 -12.78 5.86 3.90
CA SER A 42 -12.42 7.03 3.11
C SER A 42 -11.74 8.15 3.88
N GLU A 43 -11.45 7.95 5.17
CA GLU A 43 -10.68 8.89 5.99
C GLU A 43 -9.16 8.64 5.93
N TYR A 44 -8.74 7.55 5.28
CA TYR A 44 -7.36 7.10 5.24
C TYR A 44 -6.89 6.79 3.81
N TYR A 45 -5.62 7.09 3.56
CA TYR A 45 -4.89 6.56 2.41
C TYR A 45 -4.48 5.12 2.74
N GLN A 46 -5.08 4.15 2.07
CA GLN A 46 -4.91 2.71 2.36
C GLN A 46 -4.37 1.91 1.18
N GLN A 47 -4.29 2.56 0.02
CA GLN A 47 -3.73 2.01 -1.20
C GLN A 47 -2.27 2.44 -1.30
N PHE A 48 -1.36 1.51 -1.57
CA PHE A 48 0.07 1.82 -1.62
C PHE A 48 0.69 1.33 -2.91
N LEU A 49 1.57 2.16 -3.47
CA LEU A 49 2.47 1.73 -4.53
C LEU A 49 3.72 1.11 -3.90
N LEU A 50 4.06 -0.09 -4.37
CA LEU A 50 5.23 -0.83 -3.89
C LEU A 50 6.40 -0.62 -4.85
N MET A 51 7.55 -0.27 -4.28
CA MET A 51 8.82 -0.21 -5.00
C MET A 51 9.84 -1.14 -4.35
N TYR A 52 10.67 -1.76 -5.19
CA TYR A 52 11.83 -2.55 -4.78
C TYR A 52 13.09 -1.76 -5.08
N ALA A 53 14.00 -1.65 -4.12
CA ALA A 53 15.25 -0.91 -4.32
C ALA A 53 16.20 -1.62 -5.31
N ASN A 54 16.11 -2.95 -5.39
CA ASN A 54 16.93 -3.81 -6.25
C ASN A 54 16.28 -5.20 -6.42
N ASN A 55 16.86 -6.04 -7.28
CA ASN A 55 16.35 -7.39 -7.58
C ASN A 55 16.48 -8.36 -6.39
N ASP A 56 17.46 -8.17 -5.50
CA ASP A 56 17.63 -9.02 -4.31
C ASP A 56 16.51 -8.80 -3.30
N ASP A 57 16.11 -7.55 -3.10
CA ASP A 57 14.97 -7.18 -2.24
C ASP A 57 13.65 -7.70 -2.82
N MET A 58 13.50 -7.65 -4.15
CA MET A 58 12.35 -8.26 -4.84
C MET A 58 12.30 -9.78 -4.62
N ALA A 59 13.42 -10.49 -4.76
CA ALA A 59 13.48 -11.93 -4.52
C ALA A 59 13.20 -12.32 -3.05
N LYS A 60 13.42 -11.40 -2.11
CA LYS A 60 13.14 -11.57 -0.67
C LYS A 60 11.77 -11.04 -0.26
N GLY A 61 11.02 -10.41 -1.16
CA GLY A 61 9.73 -9.77 -0.85
C GLY A 61 9.85 -8.53 0.03
N ILE A 62 11.01 -7.88 0.08
CA ILE A 62 11.24 -6.66 0.86
C ILE A 62 10.94 -5.47 -0.04
N CYS A 63 9.93 -4.68 0.30
CA CYS A 63 9.54 -3.49 -0.48
C CYS A 63 9.49 -2.23 0.38
N THR A 64 9.55 -1.09 -0.28
CA THR A 64 9.32 0.23 0.32
C THR A 64 7.94 0.73 -0.07
N LEU A 65 7.20 1.26 0.91
CA LEU A 65 5.97 2.01 0.67
C LEU A 65 6.39 3.44 0.33
N THR A 66 6.12 3.85 -0.91
CA THR A 66 6.62 5.13 -1.44
C THR A 66 5.52 6.16 -1.60
N GLU A 67 4.30 5.70 -1.89
CA GLU A 67 3.13 6.56 -2.07
C GLU A 67 1.92 5.92 -1.40
N SER A 68 1.12 6.75 -0.74
CA SER A 68 -0.18 6.37 -0.20
C SER A 68 -1.28 7.05 -1.02
N GLN A 69 -2.32 6.31 -1.34
CA GLN A 69 -3.39 6.72 -2.24
C GLN A 69 -4.76 6.41 -1.63
N HIS A 70 -5.74 7.20 -2.06
CA HIS A 70 -7.17 6.99 -1.83
C HIS A 70 -7.88 7.33 -3.14
N GLN A 71 -8.95 6.62 -3.46
CA GLN A 71 -9.81 6.95 -4.58
C GLN A 71 -11.05 7.66 -4.06
N ASP A 72 -11.33 8.85 -4.58
CA ASP A 72 -12.58 9.54 -4.28
C ASP A 72 -13.80 8.78 -4.86
N SER A 73 -15.00 9.30 -4.60
CA SER A 73 -16.26 8.68 -5.06
C SER A 73 -16.42 8.64 -6.58
N VAL A 74 -15.55 9.33 -7.34
CA VAL A 74 -15.51 9.33 -8.81
C VAL A 74 -14.32 8.55 -9.37
N GLY A 75 -13.52 7.90 -8.52
CA GLY A 75 -12.41 7.02 -8.89
C GLY A 75 -11.09 7.76 -9.18
N VAL A 76 -10.98 9.04 -8.83
CA VAL A 76 -9.75 9.81 -9.00
C VAL A 76 -8.79 9.48 -7.86
N ALA A 77 -7.55 9.09 -8.22
CA ALA A 77 -6.49 8.82 -7.26
C ALA A 77 -5.99 10.13 -6.64
N ILE A 78 -6.16 10.25 -5.32
CA ILE A 78 -5.55 11.30 -4.52
C ILE A 78 -4.28 10.71 -3.92
N VAL A 79 -3.13 11.22 -4.37
CA VAL A 79 -1.80 10.71 -4.00
C VAL A 79 -1.16 11.60 -2.94
N LYS A 80 -0.61 10.98 -1.89
CA LYS A 80 0.23 11.63 -0.90
C LYS A 80 1.58 10.91 -0.81
N ALA A 81 2.63 11.66 -1.17
CA ALA A 81 4.04 11.28 -1.05
C ALA A 81 4.62 11.72 0.30
#